data_AF-A0AAW3B7E9-F1
#
_entry.id   AF-A0AAW3B7E9-F1
#
_cell.length_a   1.000
_cell.length_b   1.000
_cell.length_c   1.000
_cell.angle_alpha   90.00
_cell.angle_beta   90.00
_cell.angle_gamma   90.00
#
_symmetry.space_group_name_H-M   'P 1'
#
loop_
_entity.id
_entity.type
_entity.pdbx_description
1 polymer ?
#
loop_
_entity_poly.entity_id
_entity_poly.type
_entity_poly.pdbx_seq_one_letter_code
_entity_poly.pdbx_strand_id
1 'polypeptide(L)'
;MFPRSTLLHSVVWPFRCGEVVTQWYNILMAVSTLQDLADGVCIAYNDAIAEELRGARANRGFKDSGEVSFQLMNQRISELLIPLHLPQLLYTVPSPKKDLSKNRILGTSGGACRDFLGSNPPCSVAEGMAPLRYATASDVVEALALDPVMKFFTASLAPQKVTGSTTWASVLGEAARAAQHSFTVPSALSPYSDVASSRSAGKAAAAGLSDASAFYMQHRSCLWTIRGVAAHTNGIRELRHLMADSASSPFPMTSLFVSPAEEWRATPSYTRPDHIATLYGPTPMVGESLADAAGRAEELLNVGAFVHHFERYGVSKVELRDAAAVLYDTAAAYHL
;
A
#
# COMPACT_ATOMS: atom_id res chain seq x y z
N MET A 1 18.50 -8.64 -23.17
CA MET A 1 18.00 -7.71 -22.12
C MET A 1 17.47 -6.46 -22.83
N PHE A 2 16.36 -5.89 -22.38
CA PHE A 2 15.73 -4.71 -23.01
C PHE A 2 16.05 -3.46 -22.15
N PRO A 3 17.19 -2.78 -22.36
CA PRO A 3 17.69 -1.73 -21.45
C PRO A 3 16.82 -0.46 -21.40
N ARG A 4 15.73 -0.41 -22.16
CA ARG A 4 14.80 0.72 -22.25
C ARG A 4 13.39 0.39 -21.75
N SER A 5 13.09 -0.86 -21.43
CA SER A 5 11.78 -1.23 -20.90
C SER A 5 11.79 -1.15 -19.39
N THR A 6 10.78 -0.49 -18.81
CA THR A 6 10.58 -0.51 -17.35
C THR A 6 10.15 -1.89 -16.87
N LEU A 7 10.87 -2.44 -15.89
CA LEU A 7 10.65 -3.74 -15.27
C LEU A 7 10.05 -3.57 -13.86
N LEU A 8 8.72 -3.69 -13.80
CA LEU A 8 7.96 -3.69 -12.55
C LEU A 8 7.63 -5.13 -12.15
N HIS A 9 8.09 -5.56 -10.99
CA HIS A 9 7.84 -6.91 -10.46
C HIS A 9 6.78 -6.90 -9.36
N SER A 10 6.02 -7.99 -9.28
CA SER A 10 5.14 -8.29 -8.14
C SER A 10 5.61 -9.60 -7.52
N VAL A 11 5.98 -9.56 -6.25
CA VAL A 11 6.52 -10.72 -5.53
C VAL A 11 5.69 -11.01 -4.30
N VAL A 12 5.58 -12.29 -3.94
CA VAL A 12 4.91 -12.73 -2.72
C VAL A 12 5.99 -13.08 -1.70
N TRP A 13 6.00 -12.37 -0.58
CA TRP A 13 6.88 -12.68 0.54
C TRP A 13 6.30 -13.88 1.31
N PRO A 14 7.09 -14.95 1.51
CA PRO A 14 6.61 -16.19 2.08
C PRO A 14 6.27 -16.03 3.57
N PHE A 15 5.58 -17.03 4.13
CA PHE A 15 5.30 -17.03 5.57
C PHE A 15 6.58 -17.12 6.40
N ARG A 16 6.62 -16.34 7.49
CA ARG A 16 7.77 -16.27 8.40
C ARG A 16 8.01 -17.55 9.19
N CYS A 17 6.98 -18.39 9.35
CA CYS A 17 7.12 -19.71 9.98
C CYS A 17 7.98 -20.69 9.16
N GLY A 18 8.21 -20.39 7.88
CA GLY A 18 9.01 -21.21 6.98
C GLY A 18 8.17 -22.31 6.31
N GLU A 19 8.15 -22.29 4.97
CA GLU A 19 7.48 -23.29 4.13
C GLU A 19 8.45 -24.40 3.72
N VAL A 20 9.73 -24.05 3.55
CA VAL A 20 10.82 -24.97 3.20
C VAL A 20 12.11 -24.59 3.95
N VAL A 21 12.95 -25.58 4.21
CA VAL A 21 14.19 -25.39 5.00
C VAL A 21 15.22 -24.45 4.36
N THR A 22 15.20 -24.32 3.03
CA THR A 22 16.10 -23.43 2.25
C THR A 22 15.49 -22.07 1.93
N GLN A 23 14.32 -21.74 2.50
CA GLN A 23 13.55 -20.53 2.17
C GLN A 23 14.39 -19.26 2.24
N TRP A 24 15.20 -19.11 3.29
CA TRP A 24 15.99 -17.90 3.53
C TRP A 24 17.09 -17.71 2.47
N TYR A 25 17.69 -18.78 1.95
CA TYR A 25 18.62 -18.70 0.82
C TYR A 25 17.92 -18.34 -0.48
N ASN A 26 16.72 -18.89 -0.72
CA ASN A 26 15.93 -18.55 -1.90
C ASN A 26 15.54 -17.06 -1.91
N ILE A 27 15.10 -16.54 -0.75
CA ILE A 27 14.79 -15.10 -0.59
C ILE A 27 16.03 -14.26 -0.86
N LEU A 28 17.16 -14.61 -0.24
CA LEU A 28 18.40 -13.86 -0.33
C LEU A 28 18.90 -13.74 -1.78
N MET A 29 18.94 -14.86 -2.50
CA MET A 29 19.33 -14.86 -3.91
C MET A 29 18.33 -14.11 -4.79
N ALA A 30 17.02 -14.29 -4.56
CA ALA A 30 15.99 -13.63 -5.35
C ALA A 30 16.00 -12.11 -5.15
N VAL A 31 16.07 -11.64 -3.91
CA VAL A 31 16.08 -10.20 -3.58
C VAL A 31 17.36 -9.54 -4.08
N SER A 32 18.53 -10.16 -3.85
CA SER A 32 19.81 -9.63 -4.36
C SER A 32 19.79 -9.50 -5.88
N THR A 33 19.23 -10.48 -6.58
CA THR A 33 19.07 -10.41 -8.05
C THR A 33 18.08 -9.33 -8.48
N LEU A 34 16.95 -9.18 -7.76
CA LEU A 34 15.93 -8.17 -8.07
C LEU A 34 16.44 -6.74 -7.85
N GLN A 35 17.34 -6.53 -6.89
CA GLN A 35 17.92 -5.21 -6.62
C GLN A 35 18.65 -4.64 -7.87
N ASP A 36 19.35 -5.52 -8.59
CA ASP A 36 20.09 -5.16 -9.81
C ASP A 36 19.18 -5.08 -11.04
N LEU A 37 18.19 -5.96 -11.15
CA LEU A 37 17.40 -6.13 -12.37
C LEU A 37 16.11 -5.32 -12.45
N ALA A 38 15.45 -5.08 -11.31
CA ALA A 38 14.14 -4.44 -11.31
C ALA A 38 14.25 -2.92 -11.23
N ASP A 39 13.29 -2.23 -11.85
CA ASP A 39 13.08 -0.79 -11.67
C ASP A 39 12.16 -0.50 -10.47
N GLY A 40 11.29 -1.46 -10.13
CA GLY A 40 10.45 -1.41 -8.94
C GLY A 40 9.87 -2.78 -8.59
N VAL A 41 9.66 -3.05 -7.31
CA VAL A 41 9.19 -4.34 -6.81
C VAL A 41 8.07 -4.14 -5.78
N CYS A 42 6.85 -4.54 -6.13
CA CYS A 42 5.73 -4.61 -5.21
C CYS A 42 5.77 -5.92 -4.43
N ILE A 43 5.89 -5.86 -3.11
CA ILE A 43 5.88 -7.02 -2.22
C ILE A 43 4.50 -7.19 -1.59
N ALA A 44 3.92 -8.37 -1.73
CA ALA A 44 2.74 -8.80 -0.98
C ALA A 44 3.13 -9.78 0.11
N TYR A 45 2.83 -9.48 1.36
CA TYR A 45 3.27 -10.27 2.51
C TYR A 45 2.20 -11.28 2.94
N ASN A 46 2.51 -12.58 2.85
CA ASN A 46 1.57 -13.64 3.21
C ASN A 46 1.09 -13.52 4.66
N ASP A 47 1.98 -13.26 5.63
CA ASP A 47 1.61 -13.08 7.04
C ASP A 47 0.64 -11.92 7.24
N ALA A 48 0.93 -10.74 6.68
CA ALA A 48 0.09 -9.55 6.81
C ALA A 48 -1.31 -9.77 6.19
N ILE A 49 -1.36 -10.37 4.99
CA ILE A 49 -2.61 -10.65 4.30
C ILE A 49 -3.43 -11.71 5.05
N ALA A 50 -2.78 -12.77 5.55
CA ALA A 50 -3.45 -13.80 6.32
C ALA A 50 -4.03 -13.25 7.63
N GLU A 51 -3.31 -12.38 8.34
CA GLU A 51 -3.79 -11.71 9.54
C GLU A 51 -4.97 -10.77 9.24
N GLU A 52 -4.88 -9.96 8.17
CA GLU A 52 -5.97 -9.08 7.74
C GLU A 52 -7.26 -9.90 7.50
N LEU A 53 -7.16 -11.00 6.76
CA LEU A 53 -8.28 -11.85 6.41
C LEU A 53 -8.82 -12.64 7.61
N ARG A 54 -7.97 -13.07 8.55
CA ARG A 54 -8.42 -13.67 9.84
C ARG A 54 -9.19 -12.66 10.66
N GLY A 55 -8.67 -11.44 10.81
CA GLY A 55 -9.34 -10.36 11.51
C GLY A 55 -10.70 -10.02 10.90
N ALA A 56 -10.81 -10.01 9.57
CA ALA A 56 -12.08 -9.81 8.89
C ALA A 56 -13.10 -10.93 9.16
N ARG A 57 -12.67 -12.20 9.20
CA ARG A 57 -13.54 -13.37 9.48
C ARG A 57 -14.01 -13.41 10.93
N ALA A 58 -13.11 -13.20 11.90
CA ALA A 58 -13.43 -13.20 13.33
C ALA A 58 -14.54 -12.18 13.66
N ASN A 59 -14.45 -10.99 13.05
CA ASN A 59 -15.45 -9.94 13.23
C ASN A 59 -16.82 -10.25 12.61
N ARG A 60 -16.91 -11.22 11.69
CA ARG A 60 -18.18 -11.69 11.09
C ARG A 60 -18.82 -12.84 11.89
N GLY A 61 -18.29 -13.16 13.07
CA GLY A 61 -18.86 -14.19 13.96
C GLY A 61 -18.53 -15.62 13.54
N PHE A 62 -17.62 -15.83 12.58
CA PHE A 62 -17.08 -17.16 12.30
C PHE A 62 -16.17 -17.57 13.47
N LYS A 63 -16.62 -18.57 14.24
CA LYS A 63 -15.91 -19.09 15.44
C LYS A 63 -14.64 -19.86 15.09
N ASP A 64 -14.53 -20.37 13.86
CA ASP A 64 -13.27 -20.88 13.37
C ASP A 64 -12.38 -19.71 12.98
N SER A 65 -11.42 -19.39 13.85
CA SER A 65 -10.18 -18.69 13.51
C SER A 65 -9.29 -19.56 12.60
N GLY A 66 -9.91 -20.34 11.72
CA GLY A 66 -9.25 -21.32 10.87
C GLY A 66 -8.28 -20.64 9.91
N GLU A 67 -7.34 -21.45 9.44
CA GLU A 67 -6.34 -21.05 8.47
C GLU A 67 -6.99 -20.36 7.26
N VAL A 68 -6.40 -19.25 6.83
CA VAL A 68 -6.87 -18.53 5.64
C VAL A 68 -6.37 -19.27 4.42
N SER A 69 -7.27 -19.64 3.52
CA SER A 69 -6.89 -20.39 2.33
C SER A 69 -6.07 -19.54 1.36
N PHE A 70 -5.13 -20.17 0.66
CA PHE A 70 -4.34 -19.52 -0.39
C PHE A 70 -5.20 -18.87 -1.48
N GLN A 71 -6.38 -19.43 -1.78
CA GLN A 71 -7.30 -18.82 -2.74
C GLN A 71 -7.77 -17.44 -2.28
N LEU A 72 -8.10 -17.29 -0.99
CA LEU A 72 -8.55 -16.01 -0.45
C LEU A 72 -7.39 -15.01 -0.36
N MET A 73 -6.19 -15.47 0.00
CA MET A 73 -4.98 -14.63 -0.02
C MET A 73 -4.66 -14.15 -1.44
N ASN A 74 -4.69 -15.05 -2.43
CA ASN A 74 -4.43 -14.70 -3.83
C ASN A 74 -5.49 -13.74 -4.39
N GLN A 75 -6.76 -13.88 -3.97
CA GLN A 75 -7.79 -12.90 -4.30
C GLN A 75 -7.43 -11.53 -3.72
N ARG A 76 -6.97 -11.48 -2.47
CA ARG A 76 -6.56 -10.24 -1.82
C ARG A 76 -5.32 -9.61 -2.47
N ILE A 77 -4.31 -10.41 -2.82
CA ILE A 77 -3.14 -9.96 -3.57
C ILE A 77 -3.57 -9.39 -4.93
N SER A 78 -4.52 -10.04 -5.61
CA SER A 78 -5.05 -9.54 -6.88
C SER A 78 -5.69 -8.16 -6.72
N GLU A 79 -6.44 -7.92 -5.64
CA GLU A 79 -7.00 -6.60 -5.33
C GLU A 79 -5.92 -5.54 -5.11
N LEU A 80 -4.81 -5.88 -4.47
CA LEU A 80 -3.66 -4.99 -4.29
C LEU A 80 -2.91 -4.71 -5.59
N LEU A 81 -2.91 -5.63 -6.56
CA LEU A 81 -2.16 -5.46 -7.82
C LEU A 81 -3.00 -4.81 -8.93
N ILE A 82 -4.33 -4.88 -8.83
CA ILE A 82 -5.26 -4.30 -9.82
C ILE A 82 -4.89 -2.86 -10.21
N PRO A 83 -4.62 -1.93 -9.27
CA PRO A 83 -4.33 -0.55 -9.63
C PRO A 83 -3.03 -0.35 -10.39
N LEU A 84 -2.05 -1.25 -10.24
CA LEU A 84 -0.75 -1.18 -10.93
C LEU A 84 -0.82 -1.66 -12.39
N HIS A 85 -1.80 -2.51 -12.73
CA HIS A 85 -1.85 -3.17 -14.05
C HIS A 85 -3.03 -2.75 -14.92
N LEU A 86 -4.13 -2.31 -14.32
CA LEU A 86 -5.26 -1.83 -15.10
C LEU A 86 -5.06 -0.36 -15.51
N PRO A 87 -5.69 0.10 -16.61
CA PRO A 87 -5.57 1.48 -17.05
C PRO A 87 -5.92 2.46 -15.93
N GLN A 88 -5.04 3.43 -15.70
CA GLN A 88 -5.22 4.52 -14.75
C GLN A 88 -4.95 5.86 -15.43
N LEU A 89 -5.58 6.92 -14.94
CA LEU A 89 -5.29 8.28 -15.33
C LEU A 89 -4.39 8.92 -14.28
N LEU A 90 -3.28 9.51 -14.74
CA LEU A 90 -2.37 10.30 -13.92
C LEU A 90 -2.96 11.69 -13.67
N TYR A 91 -3.01 12.09 -12.41
CA TYR A 91 -3.41 13.45 -12.00
C TYR A 91 -2.24 14.15 -11.30
N THR A 92 -2.19 15.47 -11.44
CA THR A 92 -1.40 16.30 -10.52
C THR A 92 -1.95 16.16 -9.11
N VAL A 93 -1.06 16.15 -8.10
CA VAL A 93 -1.50 16.11 -6.70
C VAL A 93 -2.45 17.29 -6.41
N PRO A 94 -3.67 17.02 -5.91
CA PRO A 94 -4.66 18.07 -5.65
C PRO A 94 -4.17 19.13 -4.65
N SER A 95 -4.63 20.36 -4.79
CA SER A 95 -4.52 21.34 -3.70
C SER A 95 -5.65 21.18 -2.67
N PRO A 96 -5.38 21.30 -1.36
CA PRO A 96 -6.40 21.24 -0.32
C PRO A 96 -7.52 22.27 -0.59
N LYS A 97 -8.78 21.84 -0.52
CA LYS A 97 -9.95 22.74 -0.67
C LYS A 97 -11.11 22.22 0.18
N LYS A 98 -11.56 23.01 1.16
CA LYS A 98 -12.72 22.65 1.98
C LYS A 98 -13.99 22.64 1.13
N ASP A 99 -14.78 21.59 1.27
CA ASP A 99 -16.08 21.51 0.65
C ASP A 99 -17.14 22.14 1.56
N LEU A 100 -17.51 23.38 1.25
CA LEU A 100 -18.49 24.15 2.02
C LEU A 100 -19.92 23.61 1.83
N SER A 101 -20.18 22.76 0.82
CA SER A 101 -21.53 22.21 0.59
C SER A 101 -21.97 21.28 1.71
N LYS A 102 -21.03 20.66 2.44
CA LYS A 102 -21.31 19.76 3.56
C LYS A 102 -21.79 20.47 4.83
N ASN A 103 -21.49 21.76 4.96
CA ASN A 103 -21.90 22.57 6.11
C ASN A 103 -23.24 23.27 5.90
N ARG A 104 -23.92 23.03 4.76
CA ARG A 104 -25.27 23.55 4.54
C ARG A 104 -26.26 22.73 5.38
N ILE A 105 -26.48 23.19 6.60
CA ILE A 105 -27.63 22.75 7.42
C ILE A 105 -28.89 23.02 6.59
N LEU A 106 -29.76 22.01 6.49
CA LEU A 106 -31.06 22.12 5.82
C LEU A 106 -31.96 23.07 6.64
N GLY A 107 -31.76 24.38 6.46
CA GLY A 107 -32.63 25.42 6.97
C GLY A 107 -33.79 25.65 6.02
N THR A 108 -34.97 25.20 6.43
CA THR A 108 -36.30 25.79 6.21
C THR A 108 -36.49 26.71 4.97
N SER A 109 -37.15 26.15 3.95
CA SER A 109 -38.10 26.75 2.99
C SER A 109 -37.96 28.23 2.57
N GLY A 110 -37.85 28.45 1.26
CA GLY A 110 -38.32 29.70 0.65
C GLY A 110 -37.87 29.97 -0.80
N GLY A 111 -38.13 29.06 -1.74
CA GLY A 111 -37.90 29.35 -3.16
C GLY A 111 -38.00 28.12 -4.04
N ALA A 112 -39.21 27.82 -4.51
CA ALA A 112 -39.43 26.82 -5.55
C ALA A 112 -38.77 27.28 -6.86
N CYS A 113 -37.75 26.57 -7.33
CA CYS A 113 -37.34 26.61 -8.73
C CYS A 113 -37.86 25.33 -9.38
N ARG A 114 -38.98 25.47 -10.10
CA ARG A 114 -39.45 24.49 -11.10
C ARG A 114 -38.61 24.73 -12.35
N ASP A 115 -37.62 23.89 -12.59
CA ASP A 115 -37.01 23.70 -13.91
C ASP A 115 -37.04 22.19 -14.18
N PHE A 116 -38.10 21.71 -14.85
CA PHE A 116 -38.17 21.40 -16.27
C PHE A 116 -37.23 20.27 -16.73
N LEU A 117 -37.86 19.24 -17.30
CA LEU A 117 -37.26 18.10 -17.98
C LEU A 117 -36.12 18.53 -18.92
N GLY A 118 -35.01 17.79 -18.87
CA GLY A 118 -34.01 17.75 -19.93
C GLY A 118 -32.83 18.68 -19.75
N SER A 119 -31.88 18.30 -18.90
CA SER A 119 -30.46 18.57 -19.10
C SER A 119 -29.65 17.71 -18.12
N ASN A 120 -28.49 17.25 -18.58
CA ASN A 120 -27.56 16.40 -17.85
C ASN A 120 -27.39 16.84 -16.39
N PRO A 121 -27.16 15.92 -15.42
CA PRO A 121 -26.68 16.34 -14.12
C PRO A 121 -25.43 17.20 -14.35
N PRO A 122 -25.15 18.24 -13.55
CA PRO A 122 -23.91 18.96 -13.66
C PRO A 122 -22.79 17.99 -13.30
N CYS A 123 -22.27 17.29 -14.30
CA CYS A 123 -20.96 16.66 -14.31
C CYS A 123 -19.94 17.79 -14.25
N SER A 124 -19.89 18.50 -13.12
CA SER A 124 -18.71 19.28 -12.79
C SER A 124 -17.65 18.25 -12.43
N VAL A 125 -16.84 17.90 -13.45
CA VAL A 125 -15.40 17.66 -13.25
C VAL A 125 -14.99 18.57 -12.11
N ALA A 126 -14.42 18.02 -11.02
CA ALA A 126 -14.02 18.82 -9.86
C ALA A 126 -13.32 20.08 -10.38
N GLU A 127 -13.99 21.24 -10.29
CA GLU A 127 -13.73 22.38 -11.21
C GLU A 127 -12.23 22.65 -11.34
N GLY A 128 -11.69 22.43 -12.55
CA GLY A 128 -10.30 22.75 -12.89
C GLY A 128 -9.27 21.61 -12.77
N MET A 129 -9.66 20.36 -12.54
CA MET A 129 -8.71 19.23 -12.56
C MET A 129 -9.01 18.24 -13.69
N ALA A 130 -8.18 18.25 -14.73
CA ALA A 130 -8.22 17.27 -15.81
C ALA A 130 -7.08 16.23 -15.63
N PRO A 131 -7.27 14.98 -16.08
CA PRO A 131 -6.18 14.01 -16.12
C PRO A 131 -5.07 14.52 -17.04
N LEU A 132 -3.81 14.27 -16.67
CA LEU A 132 -2.66 14.62 -17.50
C LEU A 132 -2.57 13.68 -18.72
N ARG A 133 -2.62 12.38 -18.46
CA ARG A 133 -2.58 11.29 -19.45
C ARG A 133 -2.89 9.95 -18.78
N TYR A 134 -2.91 8.88 -19.56
CA TYR A 134 -2.86 7.53 -19.00
C TYR A 134 -1.50 7.29 -18.34
N ALA A 135 -1.54 6.67 -17.16
CA ALA A 135 -0.35 6.24 -16.44
C ALA A 135 0.25 4.99 -17.11
N THR A 136 1.57 4.89 -17.00
CA THR A 136 2.41 3.81 -17.50
C THR A 136 3.18 3.17 -16.34
N ALA A 137 3.82 2.03 -16.58
CA ALA A 137 4.68 1.41 -15.55
C ALA A 137 5.82 2.33 -15.12
N SER A 138 6.34 3.18 -16.02
CA SER A 138 7.37 4.17 -15.69
C SER A 138 6.86 5.21 -14.70
N ASP A 139 5.57 5.59 -14.76
CA ASP A 139 4.98 6.52 -13.79
C ASP A 139 4.87 5.89 -12.40
N VAL A 140 4.63 4.57 -12.30
CA VAL A 140 4.65 3.85 -11.01
C VAL A 140 6.04 3.88 -10.41
N VAL A 141 7.07 3.58 -11.21
CA VAL A 141 8.47 3.60 -10.77
C VAL A 141 8.89 5.01 -10.37
N GLU A 142 8.59 6.02 -11.18
CA GLU A 142 8.88 7.43 -10.85
C GLU A 142 8.14 7.87 -9.57
N ALA A 143 6.92 7.39 -9.35
CA ALA A 143 6.17 7.70 -8.14
C ALA A 143 6.74 7.04 -6.88
N LEU A 144 7.36 5.86 -6.98
CA LEU A 144 7.64 4.97 -5.84
C LEU A 144 9.12 4.66 -5.59
N ALA A 145 9.93 4.56 -6.64
CA ALA A 145 11.30 4.06 -6.62
C ALA A 145 12.28 5.11 -7.20
N LEU A 146 12.20 6.34 -6.68
CA LEU A 146 13.11 7.44 -7.06
C LEU A 146 14.56 7.18 -6.63
N ASP A 147 14.74 6.52 -5.49
CA ASP A 147 16.03 6.06 -5.01
C ASP A 147 16.27 4.62 -5.52
N PRO A 148 17.33 4.37 -6.33
CA PRO A 148 17.66 3.03 -6.80
C PRO A 148 17.89 2.00 -5.70
N VAL A 149 18.19 2.43 -4.46
CA VAL A 149 18.33 1.52 -3.33
C VAL A 149 16.96 1.14 -2.75
N MET A 150 15.96 2.02 -2.83
CA MET A 150 14.61 1.82 -2.28
C MET A 150 13.57 1.46 -3.35
N LYS A 151 13.85 0.41 -4.14
CA LYS A 151 12.95 -0.05 -5.21
C LYS A 151 11.83 -0.96 -4.74
N PHE A 152 11.93 -1.51 -3.54
CA PHE A 152 10.91 -2.36 -2.94
C PHE A 152 9.84 -1.53 -2.21
N PHE A 153 8.59 -1.84 -2.46
CA PHE A 153 7.45 -1.18 -1.83
C PHE A 153 6.33 -2.18 -1.56
N THR A 154 5.41 -1.81 -0.69
CA THR A 154 4.22 -2.62 -0.37
C THR A 154 2.96 -1.82 -0.65
N ALA A 155 1.80 -2.47 -0.50
CA ALA A 155 0.50 -1.89 -0.73
C ALA A 155 -0.41 -2.00 0.51
N SER A 156 -1.27 -1.00 0.69
CA SER A 156 -2.37 -1.02 1.66
C SER A 156 -3.68 -0.66 0.97
N LEU A 157 -4.75 -1.39 1.27
CA LEU A 157 -6.06 -1.21 0.65
C LEU A 157 -7.08 -0.70 1.67
N ALA A 158 -7.87 0.30 1.25
CA ALA A 158 -9.09 0.71 1.92
C ALA A 158 -10.29 0.52 0.97
N PRO A 159 -11.44 0.05 1.48
CA PRO A 159 -11.66 -0.40 2.86
C PRO A 159 -11.09 -1.81 3.10
N GLN A 160 -10.50 -2.03 4.27
CA GLN A 160 -10.12 -3.38 4.73
C GLN A 160 -11.34 -4.22 5.08
N LYS A 161 -12.43 -3.57 5.51
CA LYS A 161 -13.70 -4.22 5.88
C LYS A 161 -14.84 -3.67 5.06
N VAL A 162 -15.48 -4.56 4.30
CA VAL A 162 -16.72 -4.24 3.56
C VAL A 162 -17.90 -4.74 4.38
N THR A 163 -18.66 -3.79 4.94
CA THR A 163 -19.89 -4.04 5.71
C THR A 163 -21.16 -3.58 4.98
N GLY A 164 -21.02 -3.04 3.76
CA GLY A 164 -22.14 -2.53 2.96
C GLY A 164 -21.65 -1.59 1.85
N SER A 165 -22.54 -0.70 1.40
CA SER A 165 -22.16 0.38 0.48
C SER A 165 -21.13 1.29 1.14
N THR A 166 -20.16 1.72 0.35
CA THR A 166 -19.05 2.54 0.83
C THR A 166 -19.23 3.98 0.38
N THR A 167 -18.58 4.92 1.07
CA THR A 167 -18.54 6.31 0.65
C THR A 167 -17.09 6.75 0.42
N TRP A 168 -16.86 7.72 -0.46
CA TRP A 168 -15.53 8.30 -0.63
C TRP A 168 -14.97 8.83 0.69
N ALA A 169 -15.80 9.47 1.52
CA ALA A 169 -15.36 10.01 2.82
C ALA A 169 -14.84 8.91 3.75
N SER A 170 -15.55 7.79 3.87
CA SER A 170 -15.13 6.68 4.73
C SER A 170 -13.87 6.00 4.19
N VAL A 171 -13.81 5.75 2.88
CA VAL A 171 -12.70 5.03 2.24
C VAL A 171 -11.42 5.86 2.25
N LEU A 172 -11.51 7.14 1.86
CA LEU A 172 -10.35 8.04 1.86
C LEU A 172 -9.90 8.38 3.28
N GLY A 173 -10.83 8.51 4.24
CA GLY A 173 -10.48 8.70 5.64
C GLY A 173 -9.78 7.47 6.25
N GLU A 174 -10.16 6.25 5.84
CA GLU A 174 -9.44 5.03 6.21
C GLU A 174 -8.07 4.94 5.55
N ALA A 175 -7.98 5.24 4.25
CA ALA A 175 -6.72 5.32 3.53
C ALA A 175 -5.77 6.35 4.16
N ALA A 176 -6.23 7.55 4.51
CA ALA A 176 -5.39 8.57 5.13
C ALA A 176 -4.83 8.10 6.48
N ARG A 177 -5.66 7.47 7.32
CA ARG A 177 -5.19 6.85 8.56
C ARG A 177 -4.18 5.74 8.29
N ALA A 178 -4.44 4.87 7.32
CA ALA A 178 -3.51 3.82 6.92
C ALA A 178 -2.18 4.40 6.43
N ALA A 179 -2.21 5.45 5.59
CA ALA A 179 -1.01 6.15 5.13
C ALA A 179 -0.21 6.75 6.30
N GLN A 180 -0.89 7.34 7.28
CA GLN A 180 -0.21 7.88 8.45
C GLN A 180 0.47 6.80 9.29
N HIS A 181 -0.17 5.64 9.46
CA HIS A 181 0.38 4.54 10.26
C HIS A 181 1.42 3.69 9.52
N SER A 182 1.15 3.30 8.26
CA SER A 182 2.00 2.41 7.46
C SER A 182 3.37 2.99 7.11
N PHE A 183 3.47 4.32 7.05
CA PHE A 183 4.70 5.02 6.70
C PHE A 183 5.46 5.58 7.91
N THR A 184 4.96 5.37 9.13
CA THR A 184 5.62 5.88 10.36
C THR A 184 5.89 4.82 11.42
N VAL A 185 5.21 3.67 11.37
CA VAL A 185 5.34 2.62 12.39
C VAL A 185 5.64 1.27 11.71
N PRO A 186 6.61 0.49 12.20
CA PRO A 186 6.97 -0.78 11.55
C PRO A 186 5.88 -1.86 11.59
N SER A 187 5.07 -1.91 12.64
CA SER A 187 4.03 -2.94 12.82
C SER A 187 2.73 -2.72 12.02
N ALA A 188 2.61 -1.70 11.17
CA ALA A 188 1.29 -1.21 10.74
C ALA A 188 0.51 -2.10 9.75
N LEU A 189 1.06 -3.24 9.30
CA LEU A 189 0.30 -4.26 8.54
C LEU A 189 -0.02 -5.51 9.37
N SER A 190 0.32 -5.52 10.66
CA SER A 190 -0.08 -6.53 11.64
C SER A 190 -0.54 -5.86 12.94
N PRO A 191 -1.80 -6.02 13.39
CA PRO A 191 -2.20 -5.52 14.71
C PRO A 191 -1.57 -6.29 15.89
N TYR A 192 -0.56 -7.14 15.67
CA TYR A 192 0.04 -7.97 16.73
C TYR A 192 1.58 -8.02 16.69
N SER A 193 2.20 -7.00 17.29
CA SER A 193 3.54 -6.98 17.90
C SER A 193 3.72 -5.56 18.46
N ASP A 194 3.76 -5.26 19.76
CA ASP A 194 4.02 -6.01 20.98
C ASP A 194 3.16 -5.48 22.15
N VAL A 195 2.36 -6.33 22.78
CA VAL A 195 1.67 -5.99 24.06
C VAL A 195 2.45 -6.51 25.27
N ALA A 196 3.63 -7.12 25.09
CA ALA A 196 4.38 -7.76 26.17
C ALA A 196 5.59 -6.98 26.70
N SER A 197 6.04 -5.90 26.06
CA SER A 197 7.32 -5.27 26.47
C SER A 197 7.42 -3.78 26.15
N SER A 198 6.57 -2.93 26.73
CA SER A 198 6.94 -1.57 27.15
C SER A 198 5.76 -0.90 27.86
N ARG A 199 5.65 -1.09 29.19
CA ARG A 199 4.66 -0.37 30.03
C ARG A 199 5.27 0.74 30.90
N SER A 200 6.44 1.27 30.57
CA SER A 200 7.07 2.31 31.42
C SER A 200 7.65 3.54 30.71
N ALA A 201 7.51 3.71 29.39
CA ALA A 201 8.03 4.89 28.67
C ALA A 201 6.93 5.78 28.06
N GLY A 202 5.73 5.81 28.64
CA GLY A 202 4.57 6.51 28.07
C GLY A 202 4.40 7.93 28.62
N LYS A 203 5.10 8.92 28.04
CA LYS A 203 4.62 10.32 27.87
C LYS A 203 5.67 11.27 27.27
N ALA A 204 6.96 11.03 27.48
CA ALA A 204 8.03 11.90 26.96
C ALA A 204 8.41 11.60 25.49
N ALA A 205 8.27 10.35 25.03
CA ALA A 205 8.64 9.95 23.67
C ALA A 205 7.64 10.42 22.59
N ALA A 206 6.37 10.65 22.94
CA ALA A 206 5.31 10.99 21.99
C ALA A 206 5.47 12.39 21.37
N ALA A 207 6.11 13.35 22.06
CA ALA A 207 6.35 14.69 21.54
C ALA A 207 7.52 14.73 20.53
N GLY A 208 8.55 13.91 20.72
CA GLY A 208 9.67 13.80 19.77
C GLY A 208 9.37 12.94 18.53
N LEU A 209 8.49 11.94 18.66
CA LEU A 209 7.98 11.13 17.55
C LEU A 209 7.10 11.94 16.57
N SER A 210 6.45 13.00 17.03
CA SER A 210 5.62 13.90 16.20
C SER A 210 6.44 14.65 15.14
N ASP A 211 7.56 15.28 15.53
CA ASP A 211 8.41 16.03 14.60
C ASP A 211 9.21 15.11 13.68
N ALA A 212 9.70 13.99 14.22
CA ALA A 212 10.40 13.00 13.42
C ALA A 212 9.46 12.36 12.38
N SER A 213 8.25 11.93 12.78
CA SER A 213 7.25 11.37 11.85
C SER A 213 6.82 12.35 10.76
N ALA A 214 6.67 13.64 11.07
CA ALA A 214 6.39 14.67 10.06
C ALA A 214 7.55 14.84 9.06
N PHE A 215 8.80 14.81 9.51
CA PHE A 215 9.99 14.81 8.65
C PHE A 215 10.08 13.53 7.80
N TYR A 216 9.86 12.35 8.40
CA TYR A 216 9.82 11.06 7.70
C TYR A 216 8.72 11.02 6.62
N MET A 217 7.53 11.56 6.91
CA MET A 217 6.42 11.63 5.95
C MET A 217 6.70 12.55 4.75
N GLN A 218 7.56 13.56 4.89
CA GLN A 218 7.90 14.49 3.80
C GLN A 218 8.84 13.88 2.76
N HIS A 219 9.56 12.81 3.10
CA HIS A 219 10.62 12.25 2.26
C HIS A 219 10.32 10.87 1.68
N ARG A 220 9.17 10.26 2.01
CA ARG A 220 8.78 8.95 1.47
C ARG A 220 7.77 9.10 0.34
N SER A 221 8.05 8.43 -0.77
CA SER A 221 7.12 8.28 -1.89
C SER A 221 5.83 7.59 -1.44
N CYS A 222 4.68 8.13 -1.82
CA CYS A 222 3.39 7.49 -1.58
C CYS A 222 2.47 7.70 -2.77
N LEU A 223 2.28 6.63 -3.54
CA LEU A 223 1.34 6.61 -4.65
C LEU A 223 -0.05 6.26 -4.13
N TRP A 224 -0.98 7.18 -4.34
CA TRP A 224 -2.40 6.96 -4.09
C TRP A 224 -3.08 6.56 -5.39
N THR A 225 -3.89 5.51 -5.32
CA THR A 225 -4.77 5.11 -6.41
C THR A 225 -6.20 5.09 -5.89
N ILE A 226 -7.12 5.71 -6.61
CA ILE A 226 -8.55 5.70 -6.25
C ILE A 226 -9.38 5.13 -7.39
N ARG A 227 -10.36 4.30 -7.02
CA ARG A 227 -11.17 3.55 -7.98
C ARG A 227 -12.59 3.36 -7.43
N GLY A 228 -13.58 3.51 -8.30
CA GLY A 228 -14.97 3.34 -7.93
C GLY A 228 -15.86 4.35 -8.63
N VAL A 229 -17.14 4.34 -8.25
CA VAL A 229 -18.15 5.22 -8.83
C VAL A 229 -17.75 6.68 -8.62
N ALA A 230 -17.78 7.47 -9.70
CA ALA A 230 -17.48 8.90 -9.67
C ALA A 230 -16.09 9.24 -9.05
N ALA A 231 -15.07 8.40 -9.27
CA ALA A 231 -13.73 8.61 -8.71
C ALA A 231 -13.09 9.95 -9.15
N HIS A 232 -13.21 10.29 -10.43
CA HIS A 232 -12.61 11.51 -11.00
C HIS A 232 -13.39 12.80 -10.69
N THR A 233 -14.60 12.70 -10.14
CA THR A 233 -15.42 13.85 -9.69
C THR A 233 -15.50 13.88 -8.17
N ASN A 234 -16.40 13.08 -7.60
CA ASN A 234 -16.66 13.02 -6.17
C ASN A 234 -15.46 12.52 -5.38
N GLY A 235 -14.72 11.54 -5.89
CA GLY A 235 -13.51 11.04 -5.25
C GLY A 235 -12.43 12.11 -5.09
N ILE A 236 -12.11 12.83 -6.17
CA ILE A 236 -11.14 13.95 -6.12
C ILE A 236 -11.64 15.09 -5.23
N ARG A 237 -12.93 15.47 -5.32
CA ARG A 237 -13.51 16.52 -4.45
C ARG A 237 -13.38 16.16 -2.97
N GLU A 238 -13.70 14.92 -2.62
CA GLU A 238 -13.62 14.42 -1.26
C GLU A 238 -12.17 14.35 -0.76
N LEU A 239 -11.24 13.91 -1.61
CA LEU A 239 -9.82 13.89 -1.30
C LEU A 239 -9.29 15.29 -0.99
N ARG A 240 -9.64 16.29 -1.80
CA ARG A 240 -9.25 17.70 -1.56
C ARG A 240 -9.78 18.24 -0.24
N HIS A 241 -10.99 17.83 0.13
CA HIS A 241 -11.60 18.23 1.38
C HIS A 241 -10.91 17.55 2.57
N LEU A 242 -10.62 16.25 2.46
CA LEU A 242 -9.86 15.51 3.47
C LEU A 242 -8.47 16.13 3.68
N MET A 243 -7.75 16.48 2.61
CA MET A 243 -6.47 17.17 2.72
C MET A 243 -6.58 18.52 3.45
N ALA A 244 -7.69 19.25 3.27
CA ALA A 244 -7.91 20.52 3.94
C ALA A 244 -8.27 20.37 5.42
N ASP A 245 -8.94 19.28 5.78
CA ASP A 245 -9.28 18.95 7.17
C ASP A 245 -8.09 18.35 7.92
N SER A 246 -7.24 17.59 7.22
CA SER A 246 -5.97 17.06 7.73
C SER A 246 -4.80 18.05 7.63
N ALA A 247 -5.04 19.34 7.40
CA ALA A 247 -3.97 20.33 7.21
C ALA A 247 -3.03 20.46 8.43
N SER A 248 -3.52 20.17 9.64
CA SER A 248 -2.71 20.16 10.88
C SER A 248 -1.89 18.88 11.07
N SER A 249 -2.26 17.80 10.39
CA SER A 249 -1.59 16.50 10.44
C SER A 249 -1.72 15.86 9.06
N PRO A 250 -0.87 16.27 8.09
CA PRO A 250 -0.96 15.78 6.72
C PRO A 250 -0.65 14.28 6.67
N PHE A 251 -1.08 13.64 5.60
CA PHE A 251 -0.74 12.27 5.27
C PHE A 251 0.13 12.25 4.00
N PRO A 252 1.01 11.25 3.85
CA PRO A 252 1.93 11.22 2.71
C PRO A 252 1.14 10.94 1.42
N MET A 253 1.33 11.80 0.41
CA MET A 253 0.80 11.62 -0.95
C MET A 253 1.69 12.38 -1.93
N THR A 254 2.44 11.65 -2.74
CA THR A 254 3.35 12.23 -3.75
C THR A 254 2.81 12.08 -5.17
N SER A 255 1.90 11.14 -5.41
CA SER A 255 1.32 10.88 -6.73
C SER A 255 -0.11 10.37 -6.61
N LEU A 256 -0.96 10.70 -7.59
CA LEU A 256 -2.36 10.31 -7.62
C LEU A 256 -2.73 9.71 -8.96
N PHE A 257 -3.16 8.45 -8.93
CA PHE A 257 -3.79 7.76 -10.05
C PHE A 257 -5.28 7.57 -9.81
N VAL A 258 -6.08 7.75 -10.85
CA VAL A 258 -7.53 7.62 -10.77
C VAL A 258 -8.01 6.67 -11.85
N SER A 259 -8.83 5.70 -11.47
CA SER A 259 -9.41 4.76 -12.42
C SER A 259 -10.36 5.48 -13.39
N PRO A 260 -10.22 5.27 -14.72
CA PRO A 260 -11.17 5.79 -15.70
C PRO A 260 -12.49 5.01 -15.68
N ALA A 261 -12.50 3.79 -15.15
CA ALA A 261 -13.70 2.97 -15.06
C ALA A 261 -14.57 3.44 -13.89
N GLU A 262 -15.74 3.99 -14.23
CA GLU A 262 -16.77 4.46 -13.27
C GLU A 262 -17.76 3.37 -12.89
N GLU A 263 -17.99 2.41 -13.79
CA GLU A 263 -18.99 1.35 -13.61
C GLU A 263 -18.31 0.00 -13.42
N TRP A 264 -18.45 -0.55 -12.22
CA TRP A 264 -18.26 -1.97 -11.99
C TRP A 264 -19.40 -2.69 -12.70
N ARG A 265 -19.12 -3.40 -13.81
CA ARG A 265 -20.15 -4.22 -14.46
C ARG A 265 -20.79 -5.10 -13.40
N ALA A 266 -22.10 -4.93 -13.23
CA ALA A 266 -22.94 -5.51 -12.18
C ALA A 266 -22.54 -6.94 -11.77
N THR A 267 -21.65 -7.05 -10.79
CA THR A 267 -21.50 -8.25 -9.98
C THR A 267 -22.51 -8.16 -8.82
N PRO A 268 -23.06 -9.29 -8.34
CA PRO A 268 -24.05 -9.29 -7.27
C PRO A 268 -23.59 -8.43 -6.09
N SER A 269 -24.47 -7.51 -5.70
CA SER A 269 -24.27 -6.25 -4.95
C SER A 269 -23.81 -6.37 -3.49
N TYR A 270 -23.23 -7.48 -3.06
CA TYR A 270 -22.96 -7.74 -1.64
C TYR A 270 -21.53 -8.15 -1.29
N THR A 271 -20.62 -8.23 -2.27
CA THR A 271 -19.27 -8.77 -2.02
C THR A 271 -18.12 -7.80 -2.29
N ARG A 272 -18.34 -6.70 -3.02
CA ARG A 272 -17.27 -5.74 -3.37
C ARG A 272 -17.66 -4.31 -2.96
N PRO A 273 -16.70 -3.50 -2.49
CA PRO A 273 -16.94 -2.11 -2.14
C PRO A 273 -17.12 -1.25 -3.40
N ASP A 274 -18.04 -0.29 -3.34
CA ASP A 274 -18.30 0.68 -4.42
C ASP A 274 -17.12 1.62 -4.68
N HIS A 275 -16.29 1.86 -3.64
CA HIS A 275 -15.15 2.75 -3.66
C HIS A 275 -13.95 2.07 -3.00
N ILE A 276 -12.78 2.24 -3.61
CA ILE A 276 -11.53 1.65 -3.19
C ILE A 276 -10.43 2.71 -3.30
N ALA A 277 -9.56 2.74 -2.30
CA ALA A 277 -8.30 3.45 -2.36
C ALA A 277 -7.16 2.46 -2.06
N THR A 278 -6.13 2.44 -2.90
CA THR A 278 -4.93 1.64 -2.68
C THR A 278 -3.73 2.57 -2.60
N LEU A 279 -2.93 2.36 -1.57
CA LEU A 279 -1.72 3.12 -1.27
C LEU A 279 -0.52 2.24 -1.55
N TYR A 280 0.50 2.80 -2.17
CA TYR A 280 1.77 2.12 -2.38
C TYR A 280 2.91 2.98 -1.87
N GLY A 281 3.94 2.33 -1.34
CA GLY A 281 5.20 2.99 -1.05
C GLY A 281 6.15 2.17 -0.20
N PRO A 282 7.39 2.67 -0.04
CA PRO A 282 8.37 2.07 0.84
C PRO A 282 7.90 2.23 2.29
N THR A 283 7.86 1.12 3.03
CA THR A 283 7.48 1.08 4.45
C THR A 283 8.61 0.47 5.27
N PRO A 284 8.75 0.80 6.56
CA PRO A 284 9.78 0.20 7.42
C PRO A 284 9.75 -1.34 7.44
N MET A 285 8.55 -1.92 7.33
CA MET A 285 8.35 -3.38 7.23
C MET A 285 9.17 -4.03 6.10
N VAL A 286 9.47 -3.31 5.01
CA VAL A 286 10.33 -3.79 3.93
C VAL A 286 11.74 -4.01 4.46
N GLY A 287 12.34 -3.00 5.08
CA GLY A 287 13.68 -3.07 5.67
C GLY A 287 13.79 -4.16 6.74
N GLU A 288 12.80 -4.22 7.65
CA GLU A 288 12.77 -5.24 8.71
C GLU A 288 12.69 -6.67 8.14
N SER A 289 11.87 -6.88 7.12
CA SER A 289 11.72 -8.21 6.50
C SER A 289 13.00 -8.63 5.78
N LEU A 290 13.67 -7.69 5.09
CA LEU A 290 14.96 -7.96 4.45
C LEU A 290 16.04 -8.31 5.48
N ALA A 291 16.11 -7.57 6.58
CA ALA A 291 17.07 -7.81 7.66
C ALA A 291 16.82 -9.15 8.40
N ASP A 292 15.56 -9.50 8.70
CA ASP A 292 15.19 -10.79 9.31
C ASP A 292 15.57 -11.96 8.38
N ALA A 293 15.29 -11.83 7.07
CA ALA A 293 15.66 -12.85 6.09
C ALA A 293 17.19 -13.03 5.97
N ALA A 294 17.95 -11.93 5.93
CA ALA A 294 19.41 -11.97 5.90
C ALA A 294 19.97 -12.64 7.17
N GLY A 295 19.49 -12.26 8.36
CA GLY A 295 19.94 -12.85 9.62
C GLY A 295 19.68 -14.35 9.71
N ARG A 296 18.48 -14.79 9.32
CA ARG A 296 18.14 -16.23 9.29
C ARG A 296 18.96 -17.00 8.26
N ALA A 297 19.28 -16.41 7.12
CA ALA A 297 20.17 -17.02 6.15
C ALA A 297 21.61 -17.13 6.69
N GLU A 298 22.11 -16.10 7.36
CA GLU A 298 23.44 -16.14 7.98
C GLU A 298 23.58 -17.21 9.06
N GLU A 299 22.56 -17.39 9.90
CA GLU A 299 22.52 -18.47 10.89
C GLU A 299 22.73 -19.84 10.22
N LEU A 300 22.06 -20.10 9.09
CA LEU A 300 22.23 -21.32 8.31
C LEU A 300 23.63 -21.40 7.67
N LEU A 301 24.17 -20.28 7.14
CA LEU A 301 25.49 -20.24 6.50
C LEU A 301 26.62 -20.51 7.49
N ASN A 302 26.47 -20.03 8.71
CA ASN A 302 27.46 -20.18 9.77
C ASN A 302 27.66 -21.64 10.15
N VAL A 303 26.58 -22.43 10.21
CA VAL A 303 26.64 -23.88 10.43
C VAL A 303 26.82 -24.70 9.15
N GLY A 304 26.85 -24.04 7.98
CA GLY A 304 26.98 -24.70 6.67
C GLY A 304 25.75 -25.53 6.27
N ALA A 305 24.59 -25.25 6.87
CA ALA A 305 23.37 -26.00 6.59
C ALA A 305 22.89 -25.74 5.16
N PHE A 306 22.50 -26.81 4.47
CA PHE A 306 21.92 -26.83 3.13
C PHE A 306 22.73 -26.18 1.99
N VAL A 307 23.95 -25.70 2.25
CA VAL A 307 24.81 -25.02 1.26
C VAL A 307 25.13 -25.94 0.07
N HIS A 308 25.39 -27.22 0.32
CA HIS A 308 25.68 -28.21 -0.72
C HIS A 308 24.55 -28.37 -1.76
N HIS A 309 23.30 -28.05 -1.42
CA HIS A 309 22.19 -28.05 -2.38
C HIS A 309 22.32 -26.94 -3.42
N PHE A 310 22.94 -25.82 -3.07
CA PHE A 310 23.18 -24.67 -3.95
C PHE A 310 24.49 -24.83 -4.73
N GLU A 311 25.56 -25.30 -4.05
CA GLU A 311 26.86 -25.51 -4.68
C GLU A 311 26.79 -26.53 -5.82
N ARG A 312 25.94 -27.56 -5.68
CA ARG A 312 25.68 -28.54 -6.74
C ARG A 312 25.18 -27.89 -8.04
N TYR A 313 24.52 -26.74 -7.96
CA TYR A 313 24.01 -25.99 -9.11
C TYR A 313 24.83 -24.72 -9.41
N GLY A 314 26.05 -24.64 -8.87
CA GLY A 314 26.99 -23.57 -9.19
C GLY A 314 26.86 -22.30 -8.36
N VAL A 315 26.05 -22.31 -7.29
CA VAL A 315 25.97 -21.18 -6.34
C VAL A 315 26.84 -21.49 -5.13
N SER A 316 27.95 -20.77 -5.02
CA SER A 316 28.95 -20.93 -3.97
C SER A 316 28.50 -20.33 -2.63
N LYS A 317 29.13 -20.80 -1.54
CA LYS A 317 28.95 -20.19 -0.21
C LYS A 317 29.33 -18.71 -0.16
N VAL A 318 30.29 -18.28 -1.00
CA VAL A 318 30.72 -16.88 -1.06
C VAL A 318 29.62 -16.01 -1.67
N GLU A 319 29.02 -16.44 -2.78
CA GLU A 319 27.90 -15.72 -3.40
C GLU A 319 26.70 -15.60 -2.45
N LEU A 320 26.40 -16.63 -1.66
CA LEU A 320 25.36 -16.55 -0.62
C LEU A 320 25.68 -15.53 0.48
N ARG A 321 26.95 -15.30 0.81
CA ARG A 321 27.35 -14.25 1.78
C ARG A 321 27.30 -12.87 1.16
N ASP A 322 27.74 -12.73 -0.08
CA ASP A 322 27.70 -11.46 -0.79
C ASP A 322 26.26 -10.98 -0.96
N ALA A 323 25.34 -11.89 -1.32
CA ALA A 323 23.92 -11.57 -1.39
C ALA A 323 23.32 -11.25 0.00
N ALA A 324 23.82 -11.84 1.11
CA ALA A 324 23.43 -11.43 2.46
C ALA A 324 23.80 -9.97 2.75
N ALA A 325 25.03 -9.58 2.41
CA ALA A 325 25.51 -8.22 2.57
C ALA A 325 24.66 -7.21 1.76
N VAL A 326 24.34 -7.54 0.51
CA VAL A 326 23.45 -6.72 -0.33
C VAL A 326 22.09 -6.51 0.34
N LEU A 327 21.52 -7.56 0.96
CA LEU A 327 20.25 -7.44 1.66
C LEU A 327 20.33 -6.54 2.89
N TYR A 328 21.41 -6.62 3.68
CA TYR A 328 21.62 -5.73 4.81
C TYR A 328 21.80 -4.27 4.40
N ASP A 329 22.60 -4.02 3.37
CA ASP A 329 22.79 -2.67 2.82
C ASP A 329 21.48 -2.10 2.29
N THR A 330 20.70 -2.93 1.59
CA THR A 330 19.36 -2.55 1.12
C THR A 330 18.43 -2.26 2.30
N ALA A 331 18.39 -3.14 3.31
CA ALA A 331 17.57 -2.96 4.50
C ALA A 331 17.91 -1.68 5.26
N ALA A 332 19.18 -1.31 5.35
CA ALA A 332 19.64 -0.09 6.02
C ALA A 332 19.04 1.18 5.39
N ALA A 333 18.84 1.20 4.06
CA ALA A 333 18.22 2.34 3.37
C ALA A 333 16.76 2.61 3.80
N TYR A 334 16.05 1.58 4.29
CA TYR A 334 14.66 1.66 4.75
C TYR A 334 14.52 2.08 6.23
N HIS A 335 15.62 2.13 6.99
CA HIS A 335 15.63 2.57 8.39
C HIS A 335 15.89 4.08 8.56
N LEU A 336 16.09 4.80 7.43
CA LEU A 336 16.46 6.21 7.39
C LEU A 336 15.34 7.21 7.67
#